data_AF-A0A8J2N886-F1
#
_entry.id   AF-A0A8J2N886-F1
#
_cell.length_a   1.000
_cell.length_b   1.000
_cell.length_c   1.000
_cell.angle_alpha   90.00
_cell.angle_beta   90.00
_cell.angle_gamma   90.00
#
_symmetry.space_group_name_H-M   'P 1'
#
loop_
_entity.id
_entity.type
_entity.pdbx_description
1 polymer ?
#
loop_
_entity_poly.entity_id
_entity_poly.type
_entity_poly.pdbx_seq_one_letter_code
_entity_poly.pdbx_strand_id
1 'polypeptide(L)'
;MVYLYAPGDADCITAYLATNFTDNELRELKIAFEYGACSRFDPLLELKIIRAPEDYLGKSHQYIRARENDAGREDAFALIDDEAKERGGIWYIDQFAEEDQVENETAESTDVVFKILIQPVPFALAAVNYRIANMSVEEDLEACGVEFPLKNDFHQPEVLDDRGMDFDEQQRSYSAQVTAEPGEFEESTDDQDRDGFLPRPDKVVRLKEEVARSIGVVSSWTWPSKPEPAEKDDGTKIEFPPGSVQLQQNYDPDFPWPEYQWPEGSL
;
A
#
# COMPACT_ATOMS: atom_id res chain seq x y z
N MET A 1 -29.24 -5.05 9.38
CA MET A 1 -27.82 -5.23 9.73
C MET A 1 -26.95 -4.80 8.56
N VAL A 2 -25.79 -4.22 8.84
CA VAL A 2 -24.76 -3.97 7.84
C VAL A 2 -23.46 -4.63 8.27
N TYR A 3 -22.76 -5.20 7.28
CA TYR A 3 -21.49 -5.88 7.45
C TYR A 3 -20.44 -5.20 6.57
N LEU A 4 -19.51 -4.49 7.19
CA LEU A 4 -18.27 -4.05 6.57
C LEU A 4 -17.28 -5.21 6.60
N TYR A 5 -16.74 -5.56 5.44
CA TYR A 5 -15.76 -6.64 5.35
C TYR A 5 -14.49 -6.22 6.09
N ALA A 6 -13.86 -7.17 6.78
CA ALA A 6 -12.56 -6.93 7.36
C ALA A 6 -11.56 -6.62 6.23
N PRO A 7 -10.59 -5.73 6.47
CA PRO A 7 -9.46 -5.56 5.56
C PRO A 7 -8.81 -6.90 5.24
N GLY A 8 -8.28 -7.04 4.02
CA GLY A 8 -7.53 -8.24 3.62
C GLY A 8 -6.22 -8.36 4.37
N ASP A 9 -5.61 -9.55 4.34
CA ASP A 9 -4.22 -9.71 4.79
C ASP A 9 -3.31 -8.92 3.84
N ALA A 10 -2.80 -7.78 4.33
CA ALA A 10 -1.85 -6.96 3.60
C ALA A 10 -0.46 -7.62 3.63
N ASP A 11 0.26 -7.54 2.51
CA ASP A 11 1.62 -8.04 2.46
C ASP A 11 2.57 -7.22 3.34
N CYS A 12 3.57 -7.90 3.91
CA CYS A 12 4.48 -7.29 4.87
C CYS A 12 5.91 -7.25 4.33
N ILE A 13 6.48 -6.05 4.18
CA ILE A 13 7.88 -5.85 3.82
C ILE A 13 8.72 -5.69 5.09
N THR A 14 9.84 -6.41 5.16
CA THR A 14 10.82 -6.20 6.23
C THR A 14 11.65 -4.95 5.95
N ALA A 15 11.76 -4.07 6.93
CA ALA A 15 12.60 -2.87 6.89
C ALA A 15 13.75 -2.98 7.89
N TYR A 16 14.98 -3.02 7.39
CA TYR A 16 16.17 -3.06 8.22
C TYR A 16 16.59 -1.65 8.64
N LEU A 17 16.54 -1.38 9.94
CA LEU A 17 17.04 -0.14 10.53
C LEU A 17 18.55 -0.25 10.72
N ALA A 18 19.30 0.33 9.78
CA ALA A 18 20.77 0.27 9.70
C ALA A 18 21.47 1.50 10.30
N THR A 19 20.71 2.52 10.70
CA THR A 19 21.23 3.68 11.45
C THR A 19 20.49 3.89 12.78
N ASN A 20 21.05 4.70 13.66
CA ASN A 20 20.48 4.96 14.98
C ASN A 20 19.38 6.01 14.91
N PHE A 21 18.12 5.61 14.98
CA PHE A 21 17.01 6.54 15.18
C PHE A 21 16.73 6.78 16.66
N THR A 22 16.37 8.01 17.00
CA THR A 22 15.65 8.34 18.24
C THR A 22 14.19 7.88 18.12
N ASP A 23 13.52 7.69 19.26
CA ASP A 23 12.12 7.28 19.28
C ASP A 23 11.20 8.26 18.53
N ASN A 24 11.53 9.56 18.56
CA ASN A 24 10.77 10.59 17.85
C ASN A 24 10.97 10.51 16.33
N GLU A 25 12.21 10.40 15.86
CA GLU A 25 12.50 10.25 14.42
C GLU A 25 11.81 9.00 13.86
N LEU A 26 11.85 7.89 14.61
CA LEU A 26 11.23 6.63 14.17
C LEU A 26 9.71 6.78 14.15
N ARG A 27 9.14 7.44 15.15
CA ARG A 27 7.70 7.74 15.21
C ARG A 27 7.26 8.61 14.03
N GLU A 28 8.03 9.62 13.62
CA GLU A 28 7.69 10.47 12.48
C GLU A 28 7.66 9.68 11.17
N LEU A 29 8.66 8.83 10.93
CA LEU A 29 8.69 7.93 9.78
C LEU A 29 7.47 6.99 9.78
N LYS A 30 7.16 6.40 10.93
CA LYS A 30 5.99 5.53 11.10
C LYS A 30 4.68 6.23 10.79
N ILE A 31 4.47 7.44 11.31
CA ILE A 31 3.26 8.23 11.04
C ILE A 31 3.11 8.52 9.55
N ALA A 32 4.21 8.90 8.88
CA ALA A 32 4.20 9.16 7.45
C ALA A 32 3.87 7.90 6.63
N PHE A 33 4.45 6.76 6.99
CA PHE A 33 4.12 5.47 6.37
C PHE A 33 2.65 5.07 6.62
N GLU A 34 2.18 5.14 7.87
CA GLU A 34 0.79 4.80 8.23
C GLU A 34 -0.23 5.60 7.42
N TYR A 35 0.05 6.88 7.21
CA TYR A 35 -0.78 7.77 6.40
C TYR A 35 -0.81 7.32 4.94
N GLY A 36 0.36 7.14 4.31
CA GLY A 36 0.43 6.75 2.90
C GLY A 36 -0.08 5.33 2.61
N ALA A 37 0.06 4.42 3.57
CA ALA A 37 -0.33 3.02 3.45
C ALA A 37 -1.78 2.73 3.83
N CYS A 38 -2.59 3.74 4.19
CA CYS A 38 -3.97 3.55 4.64
C CYS A 38 -4.11 2.65 5.89
N SER A 39 -3.08 2.61 6.75
CA SER A 39 -2.92 1.52 7.74
C SER A 39 -4.01 1.42 8.81
N ARG A 40 -4.83 2.46 9.00
CA ARG A 40 -5.86 2.48 10.06
C ARG A 40 -7.14 1.72 9.71
N PHE A 41 -7.40 1.47 8.44
CA PHE A 41 -8.66 0.84 8.01
C PHE A 41 -8.43 -0.36 7.10
N ASP A 42 -7.63 -0.21 6.04
CA ASP A 42 -7.34 -1.29 5.09
C ASP A 42 -5.95 -1.06 4.47
N PRO A 43 -4.89 -1.55 5.15
CA PRO A 43 -3.51 -1.28 4.76
C PRO A 43 -3.22 -1.78 3.33
N LEU A 44 -2.60 -0.92 2.50
CA LEU A 44 -2.06 -1.32 1.20
C LEU A 44 -0.87 -2.29 1.34
N LEU A 45 -0.07 -2.04 2.38
CA LEU A 45 1.15 -2.75 2.69
C LEU A 45 1.46 -2.57 4.18
N GLU A 46 1.97 -3.61 4.81
CA GLU A 46 2.59 -3.51 6.13
C GLU A 46 4.11 -3.35 6.02
N LEU A 47 4.68 -2.61 6.97
CA LEU A 47 6.12 -2.47 7.12
C LEU A 47 6.54 -3.01 8.48
N LYS A 48 7.45 -3.97 8.51
CA LYS A 48 8.02 -4.53 9.73
C LYS A 48 9.43 -3.98 9.95
N ILE A 49 9.57 -3.00 10.83
CA ILE A 49 10.85 -2.35 11.10
C ILE A 49 11.62 -3.15 12.15
N ILE A 50 12.78 -3.69 11.80
CA ILE A 50 13.65 -4.43 12.73
C ILE A 50 15.05 -3.84 12.74
N ARG A 51 15.81 -4.08 13.81
CA ARG A 51 17.24 -3.72 13.80
C ARG A 51 17.95 -4.53 12.71
N ALA A 52 18.74 -3.85 11.90
CA ALA A 52 19.60 -4.53 10.94
C ALA A 52 20.59 -5.47 11.69
N PRO A 53 20.88 -6.65 11.14
CA PRO A 53 22.00 -7.46 11.57
C PRO A 53 23.29 -6.65 11.67
N GLU A 54 24.14 -6.93 12.67
CA GLU A 54 25.39 -6.17 12.86
C GLU A 54 26.31 -6.20 11.63
N ASP A 55 26.25 -7.28 10.84
CA ASP A 55 27.07 -7.42 9.65
C ASP A 55 26.58 -6.59 8.46
N TYR A 56 25.37 -6.01 8.52
CA TYR A 56 24.81 -5.14 7.48
C TYR A 56 25.25 -3.68 7.66
N LEU A 57 25.70 -3.30 8.87
CA LEU A 57 26.04 -1.92 9.20
C LEU A 57 27.22 -1.42 8.35
N GLY A 58 27.01 -0.31 7.64
CA GLY A 58 27.99 0.31 6.74
C GLY A 58 28.33 -0.54 5.51
N LYS A 59 27.50 -1.52 5.15
CA LYS A 59 27.66 -2.32 3.94
C LYS A 59 26.87 -1.73 2.77
N SER A 60 27.29 -2.09 1.56
CA SER A 60 26.58 -1.73 0.35
C SER A 60 25.27 -2.50 0.23
N HIS A 61 24.31 -1.96 -0.51
CA HIS A 61 23.01 -2.61 -0.71
C HIS A 61 23.17 -3.94 -1.46
N GLN A 62 24.16 -4.04 -2.34
CA GLN A 62 24.55 -5.29 -3.01
C GLN A 62 24.95 -6.38 -2.01
N TYR A 63 25.79 -6.03 -1.02
CA TYR A 63 26.18 -7.00 0.01
C TYR A 63 24.95 -7.47 0.79
N ILE A 64 24.08 -6.54 1.19
CA ILE A 64 22.88 -6.86 1.97
C ILE A 64 21.93 -7.76 1.15
N ARG A 65 21.62 -7.39 -0.11
CA ARG A 65 20.81 -8.21 -1.02
C ARG A 65 21.39 -9.60 -1.23
N ALA A 66 22.71 -9.72 -1.43
CA ALA A 66 23.37 -11.02 -1.56
C ALA A 66 23.22 -11.87 -0.28
N ARG A 67 23.29 -11.26 0.91
CA ARG A 67 23.07 -11.97 2.17
C ARG A 67 21.64 -12.43 2.37
N GLU A 68 20.66 -11.63 1.96
CA GLU A 68 19.26 -12.01 1.96
C GLU A 68 19.02 -13.20 1.00
N ASN A 69 19.60 -13.14 -0.21
CA ASN A 69 19.55 -14.25 -1.18
C ASN A 69 20.20 -15.53 -0.64
N ASP A 70 21.42 -15.44 -0.08
CA ASP A 70 22.14 -16.57 0.53
C ASP A 70 21.31 -17.24 1.65
N ALA A 71 20.45 -16.47 2.30
CA ALA A 71 19.57 -16.94 3.36
C ALA A 71 18.16 -17.34 2.88
N GLY A 72 17.95 -17.40 1.55
CA GLY A 72 16.71 -17.82 0.91
C GLY A 72 15.56 -16.80 1.01
N ARG A 73 15.88 -15.53 1.28
CA ARG A 73 14.90 -14.42 1.30
C ARG A 73 15.03 -13.66 -0.01
N GLU A 74 14.23 -14.08 -0.98
CA GLU A 74 14.28 -13.57 -2.36
C GLU A 74 13.34 -12.37 -2.58
N ASP A 75 12.37 -12.13 -1.70
CA ASP A 75 11.48 -10.97 -1.79
C ASP A 75 12.22 -9.63 -1.62
N ALA A 76 11.60 -8.55 -2.09
CA ALA A 76 12.08 -7.20 -1.86
C ALA A 76 12.02 -6.81 -0.37
N PHE A 77 12.94 -5.95 0.07
CA PHE A 77 13.00 -5.45 1.43
C PHE A 77 13.31 -3.95 1.46
N ALA A 78 13.13 -3.31 2.62
CA ALA A 78 13.48 -1.92 2.81
C ALA A 78 14.75 -1.76 3.67
N LEU A 79 15.52 -0.70 3.41
CA LEU A 79 16.64 -0.28 4.25
C LEU A 79 16.42 1.16 4.73
N ILE A 80 16.46 1.35 6.05
CA ILE A 80 16.39 2.65 6.72
C ILE A 80 17.81 2.98 7.20
N ASP A 81 18.53 3.74 6.39
CA ASP A 81 19.89 4.20 6.64
C ASP A 81 19.93 5.72 6.86
N ASP A 82 21.10 6.34 6.72
CA ASP A 82 21.27 7.78 6.95
C ASP A 82 20.48 8.64 5.95
N GLU A 83 20.13 8.13 4.77
CA GLU A 83 19.31 8.86 3.78
C GLU A 83 17.90 9.16 4.31
N ALA A 84 17.39 8.33 5.21
CA ALA A 84 16.10 8.57 5.87
C ALA A 84 16.13 9.82 6.77
N LYS A 85 17.30 10.23 7.25
CA LYS A 85 17.48 11.46 8.03
C LYS A 85 17.89 12.64 7.17
N GLU A 86 18.76 12.39 6.19
CA GLU A 86 19.34 13.44 5.36
C GLU A 86 18.36 13.93 4.29
N ARG A 87 17.59 13.01 3.72
CA ARG A 87 16.69 13.28 2.60
C ARG A 87 15.25 12.83 2.83
N GLY A 88 14.96 12.20 3.98
CA GLY A 88 13.61 11.74 4.32
C GLY A 88 13.14 10.54 3.50
N GLY A 89 14.06 9.76 2.92
CA GLY A 89 13.73 8.60 2.09
C GLY A 89 14.18 7.28 2.71
N ILE A 90 13.45 6.20 2.40
CA ILE A 90 13.84 4.82 2.71
C ILE A 90 14.12 4.08 1.41
N TRP A 91 15.14 3.23 1.40
CA TRP A 91 15.47 2.46 0.21
C TRP A 91 14.53 1.27 0.09
N TYR A 92 13.86 1.13 -1.04
CA TYR A 92 13.32 -0.13 -1.51
C TYR A 92 14.44 -0.88 -2.24
N ILE A 93 14.75 -2.10 -1.81
CA ILE A 93 15.76 -2.96 -2.42
C ILE A 93 15.03 -4.13 -3.07
N ASP A 94 15.08 -4.16 -4.40
CA ASP A 94 14.45 -5.19 -5.21
C ASP A 94 15.45 -6.32 -5.48
N GLN A 95 15.72 -6.66 -6.74
CA GLN A 95 16.58 -7.76 -7.14
C GLN A 95 17.91 -7.32 -7.78
N PHE A 96 18.81 -8.28 -7.97
CA PHE A 96 19.95 -8.10 -8.88
C PHE A 96 19.46 -8.06 -10.32
N ALA A 97 20.19 -7.37 -11.19
CA ALA A 97 19.88 -7.26 -12.59
C ALA A 97 19.93 -8.61 -13.31
N GLU A 98 18.95 -8.84 -14.17
CA GLU A 98 18.85 -10.00 -15.05
C GLU A 98 19.64 -9.79 -16.36
N GLU A 99 19.87 -10.88 -17.11
CA GLU A 99 20.67 -10.84 -18.35
C GLU A 99 20.06 -9.90 -19.40
N ASP A 100 18.73 -9.88 -19.52
CA ASP A 100 18.00 -9.04 -20.46
C ASP A 100 18.10 -7.54 -20.11
N GLN A 101 18.11 -7.19 -18.82
CA GLN A 101 18.35 -5.82 -18.36
C GLN A 101 19.77 -5.34 -18.70
N VAL A 102 20.75 -6.25 -18.78
CA VAL A 102 22.10 -5.92 -19.26
C VAL A 102 22.11 -5.77 -20.78
N GLU A 103 21.46 -6.68 -21.51
CA GLU A 103 21.36 -6.62 -22.97
C GLU A 103 20.63 -5.37 -23.48
N ASN A 104 19.67 -4.87 -22.71
CA ASN A 104 18.88 -3.67 -23.03
C ASN A 104 19.52 -2.36 -22.53
N GLU A 105 20.76 -2.40 -22.01
CA GLU A 105 21.47 -1.23 -21.44
C GLU A 105 20.72 -0.58 -20.25
N THR A 106 19.87 -1.33 -19.55
CA THR A 106 19.27 -0.90 -18.28
C THR A 106 20.27 -1.05 -17.13
N ALA A 107 21.08 -2.09 -17.11
CA ALA A 107 22.12 -2.30 -16.10
C ALA A 107 23.48 -2.57 -16.75
N GLU A 108 24.57 -2.12 -16.12
CA GLU A 108 25.91 -2.36 -16.67
C GLU A 108 26.36 -3.82 -16.54
N SER A 109 25.78 -4.55 -15.57
CA SER A 109 26.05 -5.96 -15.30
C SER A 109 24.97 -6.57 -14.40
N THR A 110 24.94 -7.90 -14.31
CA THR A 110 24.06 -8.65 -13.39
C THR A 110 24.42 -8.47 -11.91
N ASP A 111 25.54 -7.80 -11.61
CA ASP A 111 25.94 -7.49 -10.23
C ASP A 111 25.22 -6.22 -9.70
N VAL A 112 24.53 -5.48 -10.56
CA VAL A 112 23.78 -4.27 -10.20
C VAL A 112 22.52 -4.65 -9.44
N VAL A 113 22.26 -4.00 -8.31
CA VAL A 113 21.00 -4.14 -7.57
C VAL A 113 20.05 -3.01 -7.95
N PHE A 114 18.84 -3.38 -8.34
CA PHE A 114 17.72 -2.47 -8.47
C PHE A 114 17.28 -2.02 -7.09
N LYS A 115 17.32 -0.71 -6.88
CA LYS A 115 16.94 -0.05 -5.64
C LYS A 115 16.43 1.34 -5.95
N ILE A 116 15.60 1.88 -5.08
CA ILE A 116 15.11 3.25 -5.22
C ILE A 116 14.88 3.86 -3.84
N LEU A 117 15.24 5.12 -3.68
CA LEU A 117 15.03 5.90 -2.46
C LEU A 117 13.66 6.58 -2.54
N ILE A 118 12.75 6.25 -1.63
CA ILE A 118 11.35 6.66 -1.66
C ILE A 118 10.96 7.31 -0.34
N GLN A 119 10.18 8.39 -0.36
CA GLN A 119 9.61 8.95 0.86
C GLN A 119 8.63 7.96 1.53
N PRO A 120 8.48 7.98 2.87
CA PRO A 120 7.61 7.04 3.59
C PRO A 120 6.13 7.07 3.14
N VAL A 121 5.61 8.24 2.75
CA VAL A 121 4.20 8.38 2.31
C VAL A 121 3.92 7.55 1.04
N PRO A 122 4.59 7.76 -0.11
CA PRO A 122 4.32 6.97 -1.31
C PRO A 122 4.87 5.54 -1.28
N PHE A 123 5.65 5.15 -0.27
CA PHE A 123 6.37 3.87 -0.24
C PHE A 123 5.47 2.65 -0.48
N ALA A 124 4.36 2.54 0.26
CA ALA A 124 3.46 1.40 0.16
C ALA A 124 2.88 1.25 -1.24
N LEU A 125 2.43 2.35 -1.84
CA LEU A 125 1.85 2.37 -3.17
C LEU A 125 2.89 2.01 -4.24
N ALA A 126 4.10 2.56 -4.16
CA ALA A 126 5.19 2.25 -5.08
C ALA A 126 5.55 0.75 -5.01
N ALA A 127 5.77 0.22 -3.80
CA ALA A 127 6.12 -1.18 -3.59
C ALA A 127 5.04 -2.16 -4.11
N VAL A 128 3.76 -1.85 -3.89
CA VAL A 128 2.64 -2.66 -4.43
C VAL A 128 2.65 -2.62 -5.95
N ASN A 129 2.83 -1.43 -6.56
CA ASN A 129 2.87 -1.28 -8.02
C ASN A 129 4.01 -2.07 -8.67
N TYR A 130 5.21 -2.06 -8.07
CA TYR A 130 6.35 -2.86 -8.56
C TYR A 130 6.03 -4.35 -8.55
N ARG A 131 5.47 -4.84 -7.44
CA ARG A 131 5.16 -6.26 -7.27
C ARG A 131 4.10 -6.79 -8.24
N ILE A 132 3.10 -5.98 -8.58
CA ILE A 132 2.05 -6.37 -9.54
C ILE A 132 2.41 -6.00 -10.99
N ALA A 133 3.64 -5.53 -11.24
CA ALA A 133 4.12 -5.06 -12.54
C ALA A 133 3.21 -3.98 -13.18
N ASN A 134 2.58 -3.14 -12.36
CA ASN A 134 1.85 -1.96 -12.84
C ASN A 134 2.79 -0.78 -13.12
N MET A 135 3.96 -0.79 -12.48
CA MET A 135 5.08 0.13 -12.69
C MET A 135 6.39 -0.63 -12.42
N SER A 136 7.52 -0.13 -12.90
CA SER A 136 8.83 -0.70 -12.60
C SER A 136 9.71 0.25 -11.79
N VAL A 137 10.69 -0.30 -11.06
CA VAL A 137 11.73 0.50 -10.39
C VAL A 137 12.52 1.32 -11.42
N GLU A 138 12.70 0.79 -12.62
CA GLU A 138 13.37 1.47 -13.76
C GLU A 138 12.68 2.78 -14.15
N GLU A 139 11.37 2.72 -14.41
CA GLU A 139 10.56 3.88 -14.79
C GLU A 139 10.64 4.98 -13.72
N ASP A 140 10.59 4.59 -12.44
CA ASP A 140 10.68 5.56 -11.35
C ASP A 140 12.08 6.11 -11.14
N LEU A 141 13.13 5.31 -11.36
CA LEU A 141 14.51 5.79 -11.34
C LEU A 141 14.78 6.79 -12.46
N GLU A 142 14.27 6.56 -13.67
CA GLU A 142 14.36 7.51 -14.78
C GLU A 142 13.69 8.84 -14.41
N ALA A 143 12.46 8.76 -13.87
CA ALA A 143 11.73 9.94 -13.43
C ALA A 143 12.40 10.66 -12.24
N CYS A 144 13.18 9.97 -11.42
CA CYS A 144 14.04 10.56 -10.39
C CYS A 144 15.39 11.09 -10.91
N GLY A 145 15.61 11.06 -12.24
CA GLY A 145 16.79 11.62 -12.90
C GLY A 145 18.01 10.72 -12.92
N VAL A 146 17.85 9.41 -12.73
CA VAL A 146 18.97 8.46 -12.81
C VAL A 146 19.31 8.17 -14.27
N GLU A 147 20.60 8.21 -14.59
CA GLU A 147 21.11 7.87 -15.93
C GLU A 147 21.35 6.36 -16.05
N PHE A 148 20.99 5.81 -17.21
CA PHE A 148 21.18 4.41 -17.57
C PHE A 148 22.37 4.23 -18.54
N PRO A 149 23.06 3.08 -18.54
CA PRO A 149 22.83 1.90 -17.70
C PRO A 149 23.16 2.15 -16.22
N LEU A 150 22.37 1.54 -15.33
CA LEU A 150 22.59 1.58 -13.88
C LEU A 150 23.95 0.98 -13.53
N LYS A 151 24.62 1.64 -12.58
CA LYS A 151 25.88 1.19 -11.99
C LYS A 151 25.70 0.86 -10.54
N ASN A 152 26.60 0.06 -9.98
CA ASN A 152 26.49 -0.33 -8.57
C ASN A 152 26.44 0.85 -7.57
N ASP A 153 27.10 1.96 -7.88
CA ASP A 153 27.20 3.15 -7.06
C ASP A 153 26.39 4.32 -7.64
N PHE A 154 25.35 4.05 -8.44
CA PHE A 154 24.52 5.11 -9.00
C PHE A 154 23.99 6.03 -7.90
N HIS A 155 23.98 7.32 -8.19
CA HIS A 155 23.36 8.32 -7.35
C HIS A 155 21.95 8.58 -7.88
N GLN A 156 20.96 8.58 -6.98
CA GLN A 156 19.60 9.00 -7.29
C GLN A 156 19.43 10.49 -6.94
N PRO A 157 19.35 11.40 -7.93
CA PRO A 157 19.30 12.84 -7.67
C PRO A 157 18.09 13.27 -6.83
N GLU A 158 16.92 12.75 -7.16
CA GLU A 158 15.66 13.11 -6.48
C GLU A 158 15.11 11.91 -5.72
N VAL A 159 14.65 12.11 -4.47
CA VAL A 159 13.92 11.07 -3.74
C VAL A 159 12.56 10.92 -4.41
N LEU A 160 12.09 9.69 -4.60
CA LEU A 160 10.73 9.47 -5.08
C LEU A 160 9.73 9.99 -4.04
N ASP A 161 9.02 11.06 -4.39
CA ASP A 161 7.98 11.68 -3.58
C ASP A 161 6.58 11.29 -4.07
N ASP A 162 5.55 11.98 -3.58
CA ASP A 162 4.16 11.77 -3.98
C ASP A 162 3.86 12.20 -5.44
N ARG A 163 4.82 12.84 -6.13
CA ARG A 163 4.66 13.44 -7.47
C ARG A 163 3.42 14.34 -7.59
N GLY A 164 3.06 15.02 -6.50
CA GLY A 164 1.87 15.87 -6.43
C GLY A 164 0.54 15.11 -6.32
N MET A 165 0.58 13.82 -5.98
CA MET A 165 -0.62 13.04 -5.65
C MET A 165 -1.24 13.56 -4.35
N ASP A 166 -2.55 13.80 -4.38
CA ASP A 166 -3.32 14.15 -3.19
C ASP A 166 -3.65 12.86 -2.41
N PHE A 167 -2.83 12.53 -1.42
CA PHE A 167 -3.05 11.35 -0.58
C PHE A 167 -4.31 11.44 0.29
N ASP A 168 -4.82 12.65 0.58
CA ASP A 168 -6.10 12.81 1.27
C ASP A 168 -7.25 12.42 0.33
N GLU A 169 -7.22 12.85 -0.93
CA GLU A 169 -8.17 12.43 -1.95
C GLU A 169 -8.07 10.92 -2.23
N GLN A 170 -6.86 10.40 -2.32
CA GLN A 170 -6.59 8.97 -2.51
C GLN A 170 -7.25 8.12 -1.40
N GLN A 171 -7.05 8.46 -0.12
CA GLN A 171 -7.69 7.75 0.98
C GLN A 171 -9.22 7.84 0.92
N ARG A 172 -9.79 9.01 0.56
CA ARG A 172 -11.25 9.20 0.40
C ARG A 172 -11.83 8.43 -0.79
N SER A 173 -10.99 8.05 -1.74
CA SER A 173 -11.36 7.20 -2.88
C SER A 173 -11.21 5.70 -2.58
N TYR A 174 -10.59 5.35 -1.45
CA TYR A 174 -10.27 3.97 -1.12
C TYR A 174 -11.52 3.15 -0.82
N SER A 175 -11.71 2.09 -1.58
CA SER A 175 -12.98 1.35 -1.63
C SER A 175 -13.11 0.36 -0.48
N ALA A 176 -14.28 0.37 0.16
CA ALA A 176 -14.73 -0.59 1.14
C ALA A 176 -15.84 -1.47 0.55
N GLN A 177 -15.77 -2.78 0.77
CA GLN A 177 -16.89 -3.67 0.48
C GLN A 177 -17.84 -3.74 1.68
N VAL A 178 -19.14 -3.63 1.41
CA VAL A 178 -20.18 -3.65 2.44
C VAL A 178 -21.34 -4.53 1.98
N THR A 179 -21.85 -5.40 2.85
CA THR A 179 -23.14 -6.06 2.65
C THR A 179 -24.20 -5.45 3.56
N ALA A 180 -25.32 -5.02 2.99
CA ALA A 180 -26.42 -4.41 3.71
C ALA A 180 -27.71 -5.24 3.59
N GLU A 181 -28.39 -5.45 4.72
CA GLU A 181 -29.70 -6.07 4.76
C GLU A 181 -30.82 -5.13 4.28
N PRO A 182 -31.99 -5.68 3.88
CA PRO A 182 -33.17 -4.88 3.57
C PRO A 182 -33.48 -3.88 4.69
N GLY A 183 -33.64 -2.61 4.31
CA GLY A 183 -33.94 -1.51 5.23
C GLY A 183 -32.73 -0.68 5.66
N GLU A 184 -31.51 -1.12 5.35
CA GLU A 184 -30.26 -0.37 5.65
C GLU A 184 -29.74 0.47 4.47
N PHE A 185 -30.32 0.25 3.29
CA PHE A 185 -29.96 0.93 2.05
C PHE A 185 -31.18 1.56 1.39
N GLU A 186 -30.93 2.50 0.49
CA GLU A 186 -31.91 3.13 -0.41
C GLU A 186 -31.63 2.68 -1.83
N GLU A 187 -32.67 2.57 -2.65
CA GLU A 187 -32.57 2.31 -4.09
C GLU A 187 -33.02 3.55 -4.85
N SER A 188 -32.36 3.85 -5.98
CA SER A 188 -32.80 4.88 -6.91
C SER A 188 -32.82 4.36 -8.34
N THR A 189 -33.86 4.77 -9.06
CA THR A 189 -34.01 4.62 -10.52
C THR A 189 -34.01 5.98 -11.21
N ASP A 190 -33.73 7.05 -10.48
CA ASP A 190 -33.74 8.40 -11.04
C ASP A 190 -32.55 8.60 -11.97
N ASP A 191 -32.73 9.44 -12.98
CA ASP A 191 -31.70 9.58 -14.00
C ASP A 191 -30.41 10.19 -13.43
N GLN A 192 -30.56 11.22 -12.60
CA GLN A 192 -29.45 11.98 -12.01
C GLN A 192 -28.53 11.09 -11.16
N ASP A 193 -29.08 10.13 -10.42
CA ASP A 193 -28.28 9.22 -9.58
C ASP A 193 -27.54 8.16 -10.40
N ARG A 194 -27.99 7.89 -11.64
CA ARG A 194 -27.44 6.84 -12.52
C ARG A 194 -26.51 7.38 -13.61
N ASP A 195 -26.50 8.69 -13.83
CA ASP A 195 -25.75 9.33 -14.94
C ASP A 195 -24.23 9.17 -14.82
N GLY A 196 -23.70 8.95 -13.61
CA GLY A 196 -22.27 8.73 -13.36
C GLY A 196 -21.72 7.35 -13.73
N PHE A 197 -22.57 6.41 -14.18
CA PHE A 197 -22.20 5.01 -14.38
C PHE A 197 -22.19 4.60 -15.85
N LEU A 198 -21.20 3.79 -16.25
CA LEU A 198 -21.05 3.27 -17.61
C LEU A 198 -20.76 1.76 -17.60
N PRO A 199 -21.63 0.90 -18.18
CA PRO A 199 -22.93 1.22 -18.75
C PRO A 199 -23.92 1.72 -17.69
N ARG A 200 -24.90 2.54 -18.09
CA ARG A 200 -25.92 3.04 -17.17
C ARG A 200 -26.72 1.86 -16.60
N PRO A 201 -26.79 1.68 -15.27
CA PRO A 201 -27.52 0.59 -14.65
C PRO A 201 -29.03 0.87 -14.63
N ASP A 202 -29.84 -0.17 -14.48
CA ASP A 202 -31.29 -0.02 -14.29
C ASP A 202 -31.62 0.66 -12.95
N LYS A 203 -30.83 0.36 -11.90
CA LYS A 203 -30.94 0.95 -10.56
C LYS A 203 -29.57 1.11 -9.91
N VAL A 204 -29.48 2.03 -8.97
CA VAL A 204 -28.33 2.20 -8.07
C VAL A 204 -28.80 2.05 -6.63
N VAL A 205 -27.87 1.72 -5.75
CA VAL A 205 -28.10 1.60 -4.32
C VAL A 205 -27.06 2.39 -3.54
N ARG A 206 -27.42 2.85 -2.35
CA ARG A 206 -26.47 3.42 -1.38
C ARG A 206 -26.91 3.06 0.03
N LEU A 207 -25.97 3.05 0.97
CA LEU A 207 -26.32 2.97 2.39
C LEU A 207 -27.08 4.21 2.83
N LYS A 208 -28.01 4.06 3.78
CA LYS A 208 -28.54 5.24 4.48
C LYS A 208 -27.42 5.99 5.17
N GLU A 209 -27.51 7.32 5.21
CA GLU A 209 -26.46 8.20 5.75
C GLU A 209 -26.06 7.85 7.18
N GLU A 210 -27.04 7.60 8.06
CA GLU A 210 -26.81 7.21 9.45
C GLU A 210 -26.14 5.84 9.58
N VAL A 211 -26.42 4.93 8.65
CA VAL A 211 -25.86 3.58 8.62
C VAL A 211 -24.41 3.64 8.15
N ALA A 212 -24.14 4.34 7.05
CA ALA A 212 -22.80 4.56 6.50
C ALA A 212 -21.87 5.19 7.55
N ARG A 213 -22.32 6.27 8.19
CA ARG A 213 -21.56 6.95 9.26
C ARG A 213 -21.28 6.05 10.45
N SER A 214 -22.18 5.12 10.78
CA SER A 214 -22.01 4.24 11.95
C SER A 214 -20.90 3.21 11.79
N ILE A 215 -20.48 2.93 10.54
CA ILE A 215 -19.47 1.93 10.20
C ILE A 215 -18.23 2.55 9.53
N GLY A 216 -18.15 3.89 9.46
CA GLY A 216 -16.99 4.59 8.90
C GLY A 216 -16.88 4.56 7.38
N VAL A 217 -17.99 4.54 6.65
CA VAL A 217 -17.97 4.68 5.19
C VAL A 217 -18.77 5.88 4.73
N VAL A 218 -18.44 6.40 3.54
CA VAL A 218 -19.15 7.50 2.91
C VAL A 218 -20.30 6.95 2.07
N SER A 219 -21.54 7.38 2.36
CA SER A 219 -22.70 7.01 1.56
C SER A 219 -22.57 7.56 0.14
N SER A 220 -22.60 6.66 -0.83
CA SER A 220 -22.53 7.00 -2.25
C SER A 220 -23.34 6.02 -3.07
N TRP A 221 -23.95 6.50 -4.16
CA TRP A 221 -24.62 5.64 -5.12
C TRP A 221 -23.60 4.68 -5.74
N THR A 222 -23.98 3.41 -5.90
CA THR A 222 -23.15 2.37 -6.50
C THR A 222 -24.02 1.31 -7.17
N TRP A 223 -23.38 0.40 -7.92
CA TRP A 223 -24.05 -0.77 -8.48
C TRP A 223 -24.35 -1.80 -7.39
N PRO A 224 -25.59 -2.31 -7.31
CA PRO A 224 -25.89 -3.41 -6.41
C PRO A 224 -25.30 -4.71 -6.93
N SER A 225 -24.48 -5.35 -6.11
CA SER A 225 -24.01 -6.72 -6.34
C SER A 225 -24.77 -7.71 -5.48
N LYS A 226 -24.82 -8.97 -5.91
CA LYS A 226 -25.35 -10.04 -5.05
C LYS A 226 -24.38 -10.25 -3.89
N PRO A 227 -24.86 -10.39 -2.65
CA PRO A 227 -23.99 -10.69 -1.53
C PRO A 227 -23.37 -12.07 -1.72
N GLU A 228 -22.05 -12.13 -1.56
CA GLU A 228 -21.32 -13.38 -1.44
C GLU A 228 -21.25 -13.79 0.05
N PRO A 229 -21.20 -15.10 0.37
CA PRO A 229 -20.95 -15.54 1.73
C PRO A 229 -19.61 -14.98 2.22
N ALA A 230 -19.62 -14.38 3.41
CA ALA A 230 -18.39 -13.94 4.06
C ALA A 230 -17.94 -14.99 5.09
N GLU A 231 -16.66 -15.02 5.40
CA GLU A 231 -16.10 -15.84 6.48
C GLU A 231 -15.40 -14.91 7.47
N LYS A 232 -15.61 -15.13 8.76
CA LYS A 232 -14.86 -14.45 9.83
C LYS A 232 -13.50 -15.12 10.03
N ASP A 233 -12.58 -14.42 10.69
CA ASP A 233 -11.26 -14.93 11.06
C ASP A 233 -11.30 -16.26 11.83
N ASP A 234 -12.38 -16.53 12.57
CA ASP A 234 -12.61 -17.78 13.30
C ASP A 234 -13.19 -18.93 12.44
N GLY A 235 -13.31 -18.72 11.12
CA GLY A 235 -13.89 -19.66 10.15
C GLY A 235 -15.42 -19.67 10.13
N THR A 236 -16.09 -18.80 10.89
CA THR A 236 -17.55 -18.73 10.91
C THR A 236 -18.06 -18.10 9.62
N LYS A 237 -18.88 -18.84 8.90
CA LYS A 237 -19.58 -18.33 7.71
C LYS A 237 -20.72 -17.40 8.10
N ILE A 238 -20.78 -16.26 7.44
CA ILE A 238 -21.85 -15.27 7.54
C ILE A 238 -22.77 -15.48 6.35
N GLU A 239 -24.02 -15.83 6.65
CA GLU A 239 -25.10 -15.87 5.66
C GLU A 239 -25.92 -14.58 5.76
N PHE A 240 -26.27 -14.02 4.61
CA PHE A 240 -27.08 -12.81 4.52
C PHE A 240 -28.53 -13.17 4.18
N PRO A 241 -29.53 -12.52 4.80
CA PRO A 241 -30.93 -12.82 4.53
C PRO A 241 -31.31 -12.48 3.07
N PRO A 242 -32.40 -13.09 2.55
CA PRO A 242 -32.89 -12.76 1.22
C PRO A 242 -33.18 -11.26 1.06
N GLY A 243 -32.69 -10.69 -0.04
CA GLY A 243 -32.84 -9.27 -0.35
C GLY A 243 -31.69 -8.37 0.11
N SER A 244 -30.69 -8.92 0.80
CA SER A 244 -29.44 -8.20 1.05
C SER A 244 -28.71 -7.87 -0.25
N VAL A 245 -27.96 -6.77 -0.23
CA VAL A 245 -27.15 -6.30 -1.36
C VAL A 245 -25.73 -6.04 -0.92
N GLN A 246 -24.77 -6.30 -1.80
CA GLN A 246 -23.39 -5.86 -1.63
C GLN A 246 -23.21 -4.53 -2.35
N LEU A 247 -22.51 -3.60 -1.69
CA LEU A 247 -22.19 -2.25 -2.16
C LEU A 247 -20.68 -2.06 -2.08
N GLN A 248 -20.12 -1.40 -3.08
CA GLN A 248 -18.80 -0.78 -2.97
C GLN A 248 -19.02 0.67 -2.51
N GLN A 249 -18.51 1.02 -1.34
CA GLN A 249 -18.50 2.38 -0.79
C GLN A 249 -17.06 2.82 -0.61
N ASN A 250 -16.81 4.03 -0.11
CA ASN A 250 -15.46 4.46 0.24
C ASN A 250 -15.30 4.55 1.75
N TYR A 251 -14.11 4.23 2.26
CA TYR A 251 -13.78 4.48 3.66
C TYR A 251 -13.87 5.99 3.96
N ASP A 252 -14.33 6.32 5.16
CA ASP A 252 -14.23 7.67 5.70
C ASP A 252 -12.94 7.78 6.52
N PRO A 253 -11.89 8.47 6.03
CA PRO A 253 -10.63 8.60 6.77
C PRO A 253 -10.78 9.42 8.06
N ASP A 254 -11.85 10.22 8.18
CA ASP A 254 -12.14 11.04 9.36
C ASP A 254 -12.92 10.25 10.44
N PHE A 255 -13.34 9.01 10.14
CA PHE A 255 -13.96 8.13 11.12
C PHE A 255 -12.93 7.75 12.20
N PRO A 256 -13.33 7.59 13.48
CA PRO A 256 -12.43 7.23 14.57
C PRO A 256 -12.03 5.74 14.49
N TRP A 257 -11.27 5.39 13.46
CA TRP A 257 -10.67 4.07 13.29
C TRP A 257 -9.76 3.72 14.47
N PRO A 258 -9.66 2.43 14.83
CA PRO A 258 -8.67 1.98 15.79
C PRO A 258 -7.26 2.43 15.40
N GLU A 259 -6.41 2.64 16.40
CA GLU A 259 -4.99 2.89 16.13
C GLU A 259 -4.37 1.66 15.47
N TYR A 260 -3.58 1.90 14.41
CA TYR A 260 -2.87 0.85 13.71
C TYR A 260 -1.90 0.13 14.66
N GLN A 261 -1.91 -1.20 14.59
CA GLN A 261 -0.99 -2.04 15.33
C GLN A 261 0.11 -2.49 14.38
N TRP A 262 1.35 -2.06 14.65
CA TRP A 262 2.49 -2.47 13.86
C TRP A 262 2.71 -3.99 13.92
N PRO A 263 3.28 -4.62 12.86
CA PRO A 263 3.51 -6.06 12.83
C PRO A 263 4.30 -6.54 14.05
N GLU A 264 3.99 -7.75 14.52
CA GLU A 264 4.64 -8.31 15.72
C GLU A 264 6.17 -8.33 15.58
N GLY A 265 6.85 -7.77 16.59
CA GLY A 265 8.29 -7.66 16.63
C GLY A 265 8.88 -6.49 15.85
N SER A 266 8.05 -5.60 15.29
CA SER A 266 8.51 -4.30 14.81
C SER A 266 8.99 -3.43 16.00
N LEU A 267 10.12 -2.75 15.81
CA LEU A 267 10.50 -1.57 16.59
C LEU A 267 9.44 -0.49 16.41
#